data_AF-A0A549SU17-F1
#
_entry.id   AF-A0A549SU17-F1
#
_cell.length_a   1.000
_cell.length_b   1.000
_cell.length_c   1.000
_cell.angle_alpha   90.00
_cell.angle_beta   90.00
_cell.angle_gamma   90.00
#
_symmetry.space_group_name_H-M   'P 1'
#
loop_
_entity.id
_entity.type
_entity.pdbx_description
1 polymer ?
#
loop_
_entity_poly.entity_id
_entity_poly.type
_entity_poly.pdbx_seq_one_letter_code
_entity_poly.pdbx_strand_id
1 'polypeptide(L)'
;SPASKAGERGSPAFEAGLARAGIKVSTVVAYAMREVAWGAEAVAALSPLPEALLLYSKEAARHVFRRLTPRLTEKRDHAFHVLCLSPQVAEAVPQKDMIELHVADQPDEDQLLLLLSSCGGTKIR
;
A
#
# COMPACT_ATOMS: atom_id res chain seq x y z
N SER A 1 10.20 -31.56 11.56
CA SER A 1 9.83 -30.76 10.38
C SER A 1 9.92 -29.28 10.71
N PRO A 2 10.60 -28.46 9.90
CA PRO A 2 10.54 -27.01 10.06
C PRO A 2 9.24 -26.49 9.41
N ALA A 3 8.44 -25.77 10.18
CA ALA A 3 7.24 -25.10 9.70
C ALA A 3 7.58 -23.65 9.34
N SER A 4 7.27 -23.23 8.11
CA SER A 4 7.26 -21.82 7.73
C SER A 4 5.91 -21.21 8.14
N LYS A 5 5.92 -20.09 8.87
CA LYS A 5 4.71 -19.34 9.20
C LYS A 5 4.30 -18.48 8.02
N ALA A 6 3.02 -18.53 7.64
CA ALA A 6 2.44 -17.63 6.65
C ALA A 6 1.20 -16.91 7.23
N GLY A 7 0.90 -15.74 6.68
CA GLY A 7 -0.43 -15.14 6.82
C GLY A 7 -1.44 -15.85 5.93
N GLU A 8 -2.73 -15.68 6.21
CA GLU A 8 -3.85 -16.27 5.45
C GLU A 8 -3.83 -15.96 3.95
N ARG A 9 -3.12 -14.91 3.54
CA ARG A 9 -2.65 -14.76 2.16
C ARG A 9 -1.23 -15.31 2.06
N GLY A 10 -1.10 -16.62 1.94
CA GLY A 10 0.17 -17.25 1.55
C GLY A 10 0.69 -16.61 0.25
N SER A 11 2.00 -16.61 0.03
CA SER A 11 2.58 -16.10 -1.22
C SER A 11 2.59 -17.23 -2.25
N PRO A 12 1.68 -17.25 -3.26
CA PRO A 12 1.58 -18.39 -4.17
C PRO A 12 2.84 -18.57 -5.01
N ALA A 13 3.54 -17.46 -5.30
CA ALA A 13 4.81 -17.47 -6.01
C ALA A 13 5.93 -18.12 -5.18
N PHE A 14 5.96 -17.87 -3.88
CA PHE A 14 6.94 -18.47 -2.97
C PHE A 14 6.71 -19.98 -2.82
N GLU A 15 5.46 -20.39 -2.62
CA GLU A 15 5.09 -21.81 -2.51
C GLU A 15 5.36 -22.56 -3.82
N ALA A 16 5.05 -21.96 -4.98
CA ALA A 16 5.38 -22.52 -6.28
C ALA A 16 6.90 -22.65 -6.51
N GLY A 17 7.70 -21.68 -6.02
CA GLY A 17 9.16 -21.74 -6.07
C GLY A 17 9.73 -22.91 -5.26
N LEU A 18 9.22 -23.12 -4.04
CA LEU A 18 9.65 -24.21 -3.16
C LEU A 18 9.26 -25.59 -3.72
N ALA A 19 8.05 -25.70 -4.29
CA ALA A 19 7.60 -26.92 -4.97
C ALA A 19 8.50 -27.27 -6.16
N ARG A 20 8.87 -26.28 -6.99
CA ARG A 20 9.81 -26.49 -8.11
C ARG A 20 11.19 -26.94 -7.65
N ALA A 21 11.63 -26.53 -6.46
CA ALA A 21 12.89 -26.94 -5.87
C ALA A 21 12.84 -28.32 -5.18
N GLY A 22 11.69 -29.02 -5.19
CA GLY A 22 11.51 -30.31 -4.52
C GLY A 22 11.47 -30.22 -2.99
N ILE A 23 11.30 -29.01 -2.45
CA ILE A 23 11.27 -28.77 -1.01
C ILE A 23 9.85 -29.04 -0.50
N LYS A 24 9.69 -30.01 0.41
CA LYS A 24 8.41 -30.26 1.07
C LYS A 24 8.12 -29.15 2.09
N VAL A 25 7.00 -28.46 1.92
CA VAL A 25 6.55 -27.36 2.79
C VAL A 25 5.19 -27.73 3.38
N SER A 26 5.01 -27.53 4.68
CA SER A 26 3.70 -27.53 5.35
C SER A 26 3.41 -26.14 5.88
N THR A 27 2.45 -25.44 5.28
CA THR A 27 2.05 -24.09 5.68
C THR A 27 1.10 -24.16 6.88
N VAL A 28 1.41 -23.43 7.96
CA VAL A 28 0.49 -23.21 9.08
C VAL A 28 0.04 -21.76 9.02
N VAL A 29 -1.27 -21.54 8.90
CA VAL A 29 -1.86 -20.20 8.92
C VAL A 29 -1.77 -19.67 10.36
N ALA A 30 -0.85 -18.73 10.60
CA ALA A 30 -0.60 -18.20 11.93
C ALA A 30 -1.48 -16.97 12.26
N TYR A 31 -2.04 -16.32 11.23
CA TYR A 31 -2.93 -15.16 11.37
C TYR A 31 -3.81 -14.98 10.14
N ALA A 32 -5.00 -14.40 10.34
CA ALA A 32 -6.01 -14.13 9.32
C ALA A 32 -6.17 -12.61 9.08
N MET A 33 -6.18 -12.19 7.82
CA MET A 33 -6.39 -10.79 7.44
C MET A 33 -7.88 -10.51 7.36
N ARG A 34 -8.42 -9.76 8.34
CA ARG A 34 -9.81 -9.28 8.29
C ARG A 34 -9.88 -7.91 7.65
N GLU A 35 -10.76 -7.74 6.67
CA GLU A 35 -11.11 -6.41 6.17
C GLU A 35 -11.75 -5.61 7.31
N VAL A 36 -11.14 -4.48 7.65
CA VAL A 36 -11.79 -3.47 8.49
C VAL A 36 -12.74 -2.69 7.58
N ALA A 37 -14.04 -2.76 7.85
CA ALA A 37 -15.02 -1.98 7.11
C ALA A 37 -14.79 -0.49 7.36
N TRP A 38 -14.59 0.29 6.30
CA TRP A 38 -14.52 1.74 6.39
C TRP A 38 -15.96 2.27 6.48
N GLY A 39 -16.36 2.71 7.68
CA GLY A 39 -17.63 3.39 7.89
C GLY A 39 -17.69 4.74 7.16
N ALA A 40 -18.89 5.32 7.09
CA ALA A 40 -19.11 6.61 6.44
C ALA A 40 -18.20 7.73 7.01
N GLU A 41 -17.92 7.69 8.30
CA GLU A 41 -17.03 8.63 9.00
C GLU A 41 -15.58 8.57 8.49
N ALA A 42 -15.02 7.36 8.35
CA ALA A 42 -13.66 7.19 7.82
C ALA A 42 -13.54 7.68 6.38
N VAL A 43 -14.61 7.54 5.59
CA VAL A 43 -14.67 8.06 4.22
C VAL A 43 -14.86 9.58 4.20
N ALA A 44 -15.59 10.14 5.15
CA ALA A 44 -15.76 11.58 5.30
C ALA A 44 -14.45 12.27 5.73
N ALA A 45 -13.62 11.62 6.54
CA ALA A 45 -12.31 12.13 6.97
C ALA A 45 -11.30 12.32 5.82
N LEU A 46 -11.56 11.72 4.65
CA LEU A 46 -10.78 11.92 3.42
C LEU A 46 -11.25 13.16 2.63
N SER A 47 -12.05 14.03 3.25
CA SER A 47 -12.52 15.29 2.68
C SER A 47 -12.13 16.45 3.60
N PRO A 48 -11.26 17.37 3.16
CA PRO A 48 -10.58 17.38 1.86
C PRO A 48 -9.63 16.19 1.69
N LEU A 49 -9.35 15.77 0.45
CA LEU A 49 -8.39 14.69 0.21
C LEU A 49 -7.02 15.13 0.78
N PRO A 50 -6.31 14.25 1.49
CA PRO A 50 -4.97 14.58 2.00
C PRO A 50 -4.02 14.98 0.87
N GLU A 51 -2.96 15.70 1.23
CA GLU A 51 -1.86 16.05 0.33
C GLU A 51 -1.00 14.82 -0.01
N ALA A 52 -0.81 13.93 0.98
CA ALA A 52 -0.03 12.71 0.83
C ALA A 52 -0.73 11.46 1.39
N LEU A 53 -0.48 10.31 0.76
CA LEU A 53 -0.98 9.00 1.17
C LEU A 53 0.18 7.99 1.23
N LEU A 54 0.39 7.38 2.39
CA LEU A 54 1.41 6.35 2.59
C LEU A 54 0.80 4.95 2.44
N LEU A 55 1.42 4.11 1.62
CA LEU A 55 0.93 2.78 1.27
C LEU A 55 1.98 1.71 1.59
N TYR A 56 1.65 0.87 2.57
CA TYR A 56 2.52 -0.19 3.08
C TYR A 56 2.22 -1.56 2.47
N SER A 57 1.05 -1.73 1.83
CA SER A 57 0.67 -2.99 1.19
C SER A 57 -0.15 -2.76 -0.08
N LYS A 58 0.00 -3.69 -1.03
CA LYS A 58 -0.74 -3.69 -2.29
C LYS A 58 -2.25 -3.77 -2.05
N GLU A 59 -2.67 -4.54 -1.05
CA GLU A 59 -4.07 -4.71 -0.70
C GLU A 59 -4.66 -3.43 -0.11
N ALA A 60 -3.96 -2.75 0.81
CA ALA A 60 -4.39 -1.45 1.31
C ALA A 60 -4.55 -0.43 0.17
N ALA A 61 -3.59 -0.38 -0.75
CA ALA A 61 -3.65 0.46 -1.95
C ALA A 61 -4.92 0.18 -2.78
N ARG A 62 -5.22 -1.09 -3.07
CA ARG A 62 -6.45 -1.47 -3.80
C ARG A 62 -7.71 -1.01 -3.07
N HIS A 63 -7.78 -1.19 -1.75
CA HIS A 63 -8.96 -0.83 -0.96
C HIS A 63 -9.21 0.67 -0.89
N VAL A 64 -8.15 1.47 -0.74
CA VAL A 64 -8.27 2.93 -0.65
C VAL A 64 -8.58 3.53 -2.02
N PHE A 65 -7.92 3.11 -3.10
CA PHE A 65 -8.19 3.65 -4.43
C PHE A 65 -9.57 3.26 -4.98
N ARG A 66 -10.13 2.11 -4.60
CA ARG A 66 -11.54 1.80 -4.91
C ARG A 66 -12.51 2.88 -4.40
N ARG A 67 -12.16 3.59 -3.32
CA ARG A 67 -12.98 4.65 -2.70
C ARG A 67 -12.57 6.05 -3.12
N LEU A 68 -11.27 6.29 -3.30
CA LEU A 68 -10.76 7.60 -3.69
C LEU A 68 -10.92 7.88 -5.18
N THR A 69 -10.83 6.88 -6.06
CA THR A 69 -10.85 7.07 -7.52
C THR A 69 -12.01 7.95 -8.03
N PRO A 70 -13.27 7.82 -7.54
CA PRO A 70 -14.36 8.71 -7.94
C PRO A 70 -14.15 10.18 -7.55
N ARG A 71 -13.42 10.44 -6.46
CA ARG A 71 -13.09 11.78 -5.94
C ARG A 71 -11.84 12.39 -6.58
N LEU A 72 -11.00 11.56 -7.20
CA LEU A 72 -9.83 11.97 -7.98
C LEU A 72 -10.23 12.49 -9.37
N THR A 73 -11.26 13.34 -9.42
CA THR A 73 -11.80 13.96 -10.63
C THR A 73 -11.79 15.49 -10.55
N GLU A 74 -11.54 16.05 -9.36
CA GLU A 74 -11.45 17.48 -9.15
C GLU A 74 -10.09 18.01 -9.67
N LYS A 75 -10.13 19.13 -10.41
CA LYS A 75 -8.92 19.90 -10.70
C LYS A 75 -8.36 20.39 -9.36
N ARG A 76 -7.15 19.95 -9.04
CA ARG A 76 -6.42 20.41 -7.87
C ARG A 76 -5.30 21.34 -8.29
N ASP A 77 -5.09 22.36 -7.48
CA ASP A 77 -3.94 23.28 -7.63
C ASP A 77 -2.63 22.65 -7.11
N HIS A 78 -2.73 21.50 -6.43
CA HIS A 78 -1.61 20.79 -5.83
C HIS A 78 -1.64 19.29 -6.18
N ALA A 79 -0.45 18.70 -6.28
CA ALA A 79 -0.28 17.27 -6.51
C ALA A 79 -0.83 16.44 -5.34
N PHE A 80 -1.37 15.25 -5.66
CA PHE A 80 -1.71 14.25 -4.66
C PHE A 80 -0.57 13.23 -4.59
N HIS A 81 0.25 13.33 -3.54
CA HIS A 81 1.43 12.49 -3.38
C HIS A 81 1.03 11.10 -2.87
N VAL A 82 1.46 10.06 -3.58
CA VAL A 82 1.24 8.67 -3.19
C VAL A 82 2.61 8.03 -2.98
N LEU A 83 2.89 7.69 -1.72
CA LEU A 83 4.17 7.13 -1.28
C LEU A 83 4.01 5.63 -1.06
N CYS A 84 4.75 4.82 -1.80
CA CYS A 84 4.67 3.36 -1.73
C CYS A 84 5.93 2.78 -1.08
N LEU A 85 5.74 1.87 -0.12
CA LEU A 85 6.83 1.15 0.54
C LEU A 85 7.67 0.31 -0.45
N SER A 86 7.08 -0.13 -1.55
CA SER A 86 7.81 -0.92 -2.55
C SER A 86 7.16 -0.84 -3.94
N PRO A 87 7.87 -1.26 -5.01
CA PRO A 87 7.32 -1.31 -6.35
C PRO A 87 6.06 -2.17 -6.47
N GLN A 88 5.97 -3.25 -5.68
CA GLN A 88 4.80 -4.14 -5.69
C GLN A 88 3.53 -3.45 -5.17
N VAL A 89 3.68 -2.49 -4.24
CA VAL A 89 2.56 -1.67 -3.76
C VAL A 89 2.14 -0.67 -4.83
N ALA A 90 3.11 -0.07 -5.52
CA ALA A 90 2.88 0.91 -6.58
C ALA A 90 2.05 0.36 -7.75
N GLU A 91 2.13 -0.94 -8.05
CA GLU A 91 1.29 -1.60 -9.06
C GLU A 91 -0.22 -1.49 -8.80
N ALA A 92 -0.64 -1.22 -7.56
CA ALA A 92 -2.06 -1.03 -7.21
C ALA A 92 -2.53 0.44 -7.30
N VAL A 93 -1.63 1.37 -7.63
CA VAL A 93 -1.93 2.79 -7.76
C VAL A 93 -2.48 3.07 -9.17
N PRO A 94 -3.64 3.74 -9.31
CA PRO A 94 -4.18 4.08 -10.62
C PRO A 94 -3.32 5.14 -11.30
N GLN A 95 -3.17 5.03 -12.62
CA GLN A 95 -2.51 6.05 -13.43
C GLN A 95 -3.47 7.22 -13.64
N LYS A 96 -3.24 8.33 -12.92
CA LYS A 96 -3.98 9.59 -13.06
C LYS A 96 -3.00 10.75 -13.00
N ASP A 97 -3.21 11.76 -13.84
CA ASP A 97 -2.29 12.90 -13.97
C ASP A 97 -2.09 13.69 -12.66
N MET A 98 -3.06 13.66 -11.74
CA MET A 98 -2.97 14.32 -10.44
C MET A 98 -2.16 13.56 -9.39
N ILE A 99 -1.83 12.30 -9.64
CA ILE A 99 -1.09 11.45 -8.70
C ILE A 99 0.40 11.59 -8.98
N GLU A 100 1.13 12.09 -8.00
CA GLU A 100 2.59 11.99 -7.97
C GLU A 100 2.98 10.75 -7.17
N LEU A 101 3.45 9.73 -7.89
CA LEU A 101 3.82 8.45 -7.31
C LEU A 101 5.32 8.44 -6.92
N HIS A 102 5.59 8.08 -5.68
CA HIS A 102 6.93 7.91 -5.12
C HIS A 102 7.06 6.49 -4.57
N VAL A 103 8.23 5.88 -4.73
CA VAL A 103 8.51 4.52 -4.25
C VAL A 103 9.78 4.55 -3.43
N ALA A 104 9.74 3.99 -2.22
CA ALA A 104 10.92 3.89 -1.37
C ALA A 104 11.97 2.96 -1.99
N ASP A 105 13.24 3.36 -1.90
CA ASP A 105 14.37 2.58 -2.43
C ASP A 105 14.52 1.23 -1.71
N GLN A 106 14.14 1.19 -0.44
CA GLN A 106 14.09 -0.02 0.38
C GLN A 106 12.71 -0.12 1.06
N PRO A 107 12.18 -1.34 1.27
CA PRO A 107 10.87 -1.56 1.86
C PRO A 107 10.90 -1.41 3.39
N ASP A 108 11.40 -0.27 3.85
CA ASP A 108 11.46 0.12 5.25
C ASP A 108 10.69 1.43 5.49
N GLU A 109 10.21 1.59 6.72
CA GLU A 109 9.36 2.71 7.10
C GLU A 109 10.12 4.04 7.11
N ASP A 110 11.41 4.03 7.46
CA ASP A 110 12.21 5.25 7.52
C ASP A 110 12.39 5.86 6.13
N GLN A 111 12.66 5.05 5.11
CA GLN A 111 12.72 5.48 3.71
C GLN A 111 11.38 6.01 3.20
N LEU A 112 10.27 5.38 3.61
CA LEU A 112 8.93 5.86 3.25
C LEU A 112 8.64 7.24 3.88
N LEU A 113 9.05 7.46 5.13
CA LEU A 113 8.91 8.73 5.83
C LEU A 113 9.87 9.82 5.30
N LEU A 114 11.05 9.43 4.81
CA LEU A 114 11.95 10.34 4.11
C LEU A 114 11.30 10.90 2.83
N LEU A 115 10.56 10.09 2.08
CA LEU A 115 9.79 10.57 0.92
C LEU A 115 8.70 11.57 1.31
N LEU A 116 8.07 11.41 2.47
CA LEU A 116 7.08 12.38 2.95
C LEU A 116 7.72 13.75 3.21
N SER A 117 8.93 13.74 3.78
CA SER A 117 9.69 14.95 4.08
C SER A 117 10.13 15.71 2.82
N SER A 118 10.26 15.04 1.68
CA SER A 118 10.59 15.66 0.39
C SER A 118 9.38 16.13 -0.41
N CYS A 119 8.19 15.56 -0.17
CA CYS A 119 6.94 15.97 -0.82
C CYS A 119 6.30 17.19 -0.15
N GLY A 120 6.52 17.37 1.15
CA GLY A 120 6.04 18.55 1.87
C GLY A 120 6.90 19.78 1.56
N GLY A 121 6.32 20.78 0.91
CA GLY A 121 6.84 22.16 0.98
C GLY A 121 6.96 22.54 2.45
N THR A 122 8.18 22.51 2.97
CA THR A 122 8.45 22.47 4.41
C THR A 122 7.88 23.69 5.12
N LYS A 123 6.77 23.52 5.85
CA LYS A 123 6.50 24.25 7.09
C LYS A 123 5.83 23.34 8.09
N ILE A 124 6.66 22.63 8.85
CA ILE A 124 6.29 22.24 10.21
C ILE A 124 6.07 23.56 10.95
N ARG A 125 4.82 23.86 11.33
CA ARG A 125 4.47 24.92 12.27
C ARG A 125 3.94 24.28 13.54
#